data_AF-A0A2A1K782-F1
#
_entry.id   AF-A0A2A1K782-F1
#
_cell.length_a   1.000
_cell.length_b   1.000
_cell.length_c   1.000
_cell.angle_alpha   90.00
_cell.angle_beta   90.00
_cell.angle_gamma   90.00
#
_symmetry.space_group_name_H-M   'P 1'
#
loop_
_entity.id
_entity.type
_entity.pdbx_description
1 polymer ?
#
loop_
_entity_poly.entity_id
_entity_poly.type
_entity_poly.pdbx_seq_one_letter_code
_entity_poly.pdbx_strand_id
1 'polypeptide(L)'
;MNPYEQYMQELAQQMRAELTENGFESLETSEDVSNYMKNVNEEDTTFVVINSTCGCAAGLARPAAVAVAEQNDKKPTNKITVFAGQDKEATQTMREYIQQVPSSPSYALFKGTELKHFIPREHIEGRDIQDICMDIKDAFDENC
;
A
#
# COMPACT_ATOMS: atom_id res chain seq x y z
N MET A 1 -26.67 -13.03 -0.13
CA MET A 1 -26.02 -11.77 0.22
C MET A 1 -27.09 -10.72 0.40
N ASN A 2 -27.13 -10.04 1.54
CA ASN A 2 -28.06 -8.94 1.79
C ASN A 2 -27.67 -7.74 0.89
N PRO A 3 -28.63 -6.94 0.36
CA PRO A 3 -28.33 -5.72 -0.40
C PRO A 3 -27.25 -4.81 0.22
N TYR A 4 -27.19 -4.73 1.55
CA TYR A 4 -26.15 -3.97 2.25
C TYR A 4 -24.74 -4.56 2.05
N GLU A 5 -24.61 -5.89 2.12
CA GLU A 5 -23.34 -6.58 1.92
C GLU A 5 -22.83 -6.40 0.48
N GLN A 6 -23.73 -6.48 -0.49
CA GLN A 6 -23.40 -6.25 -1.90
C GLN A 6 -22.94 -4.81 -2.14
N TYR A 7 -23.63 -3.82 -1.57
CA TYR A 7 -23.23 -2.42 -1.66
C TYR A 7 -21.85 -2.16 -1.04
N MET A 8 -21.58 -2.73 0.13
CA MET A 8 -20.27 -2.62 0.78
C MET A 8 -19.16 -3.28 -0.05
N GLN A 9 -19.47 -4.40 -0.71
CA GLN A 9 -18.52 -5.08 -1.60
C GLN A 9 -18.20 -4.24 -2.85
N GLU A 10 -19.22 -3.63 -3.47
CA GLU A 10 -19.04 -2.75 -4.63
C GLU A 10 -18.19 -1.52 -4.27
N LEU A 11 -18.43 -0.91 -3.10
CA LEU A 11 -17.59 0.20 -2.60
C LEU A 11 -16.14 -0.22 -2.36
N ALA A 12 -15.92 -1.37 -1.72
CA ALA A 12 -14.56 -1.87 -1.49
C ALA A 12 -13.83 -2.14 -2.82
N GLN A 13 -14.56 -2.67 -3.81
CA GLN A 13 -14.02 -2.90 -5.15
C GLN A 13 -13.60 -1.60 -5.83
N GLN A 14 -14.40 -0.53 -5.74
CA GLN A 14 -14.02 0.80 -6.25
C GLN A 14 -12.75 1.35 -5.59
N MET A 15 -12.65 1.25 -4.26
CA MET A 15 -11.47 1.70 -3.52
C MET A 15 -10.21 0.88 -3.83
N ARG A 16 -10.38 -0.39 -4.19
CA ARG A 16 -9.29 -1.26 -4.67
C ARG A 16 -8.88 -0.86 -6.08
N ALA A 17 -9.85 -0.59 -6.96
CA ALA A 17 -9.64 -0.20 -8.35
C ALA A 17 -8.73 1.03 -8.49
N GLU A 18 -8.87 2.02 -7.60
CA GLU A 18 -8.00 3.20 -7.57
C GLU A 18 -6.50 2.87 -7.54
N LEU A 19 -6.09 1.75 -6.95
CA LEU A 19 -4.71 1.26 -6.97
C LEU A 19 -4.46 0.25 -8.10
N THR A 20 -5.36 -0.73 -8.30
CA THR A 20 -5.12 -1.81 -9.27
C THR A 20 -5.14 -1.34 -10.72
N GLU A 21 -5.96 -0.35 -11.06
CA GLU A 21 -5.96 0.28 -12.38
C GLU A 21 -4.67 1.09 -12.63
N ASN A 22 -3.93 1.44 -11.57
CA ASN A 22 -2.64 2.13 -11.62
C ASN A 22 -1.45 1.18 -11.39
N GLY A 23 -1.66 -0.12 -11.65
CA GLY A 23 -0.61 -1.14 -11.70
C GLY A 23 -0.11 -1.61 -10.34
N PHE A 24 -0.90 -1.45 -9.27
CA PHE A 24 -0.66 -2.14 -8.00
C PHE A 24 -1.30 -3.53 -8.03
N GLU A 25 -0.53 -4.57 -7.72
CA GLU A 25 -1.07 -5.91 -7.52
C GLU A 25 -1.78 -6.01 -6.16
N SER A 26 -3.00 -6.55 -6.16
CA SER A 26 -3.80 -6.73 -4.95
C SER A 26 -3.53 -8.09 -4.32
N LEU A 27 -2.97 -8.12 -3.11
CA LEU A 27 -2.76 -9.35 -2.34
C LEU A 27 -3.89 -9.49 -1.31
N GLU A 28 -4.76 -10.48 -1.51
CA GLU A 28 -6.05 -10.57 -0.81
C GLU A 28 -6.08 -11.68 0.24
N THR A 29 -5.14 -12.63 0.17
CA THR A 29 -4.99 -13.70 1.15
C THR A 29 -3.63 -13.67 1.86
N SER A 30 -3.56 -14.32 3.03
CA SER A 30 -2.28 -14.55 3.73
C SER A 30 -1.28 -15.34 2.88
N GLU A 31 -1.79 -16.26 2.06
CA GLU A 31 -0.98 -17.06 1.13
C GLU A 31 -0.39 -16.19 0.02
N ASP A 32 -1.17 -15.28 -0.58
CA ASP A 32 -0.67 -14.36 -1.62
C ASP A 32 0.49 -13.52 -1.09
N VAL A 33 0.35 -12.96 0.11
CA VAL A 33 1.42 -12.18 0.77
C VAL A 33 2.63 -13.04 1.05
N SER A 34 2.44 -14.23 1.63
CA SER A 34 3.53 -15.13 1.97
C SER A 34 4.28 -15.60 0.72
N ASN A 35 3.56 -15.89 -0.35
CA ASN A 35 4.13 -16.33 -1.62
C ASN A 35 4.86 -15.18 -2.32
N TYR A 36 4.29 -13.97 -2.31
CA TYR A 36 4.96 -12.78 -2.81
C TYR A 36 6.30 -12.55 -2.10
N MET A 37 6.29 -12.49 -0.77
CA MET A 37 7.49 -12.21 0.03
C MET A 37 8.56 -13.32 -0.06
N LYS A 38 8.19 -14.57 -0.35
CA LYS A 38 9.15 -15.67 -0.57
C LYS A 38 9.81 -15.62 -1.94
N ASN A 39 9.13 -15.08 -2.94
CA ASN A 39 9.54 -15.16 -4.35
C ASN A 39 10.11 -13.84 -4.88
N VAL A 40 9.97 -12.73 -4.16
CA VAL A 40 10.58 -11.45 -4.54
C VAL A 40 12.10 -11.57 -4.55
N ASN A 41 12.76 -11.03 -5.59
CA ASN A 41 14.21 -11.07 -5.68
C ASN A 41 14.83 -10.11 -4.66
N GLU A 42 16.01 -10.46 -4.12
CA GLU A 42 16.71 -9.64 -3.10
C GLU A 42 17.07 -8.23 -3.61
N GLU A 43 17.24 -8.06 -4.92
CA GLU A 43 17.56 -6.77 -5.53
C GLU A 43 16.33 -5.93 -5.90
N ASP A 44 15.14 -6.54 -5.95
CA ASP A 44 13.91 -5.85 -6.32
C ASP A 44 13.44 -4.95 -5.17
N THR A 45 12.87 -3.79 -5.52
CA THR A 45 12.22 -2.92 -4.56
C THR A 45 10.70 -3.03 -4.68
N THR A 46 10.02 -3.09 -3.53
CA THR A 46 8.56 -3.25 -3.48
C THR A 46 7.94 -2.13 -2.67
N PHE A 47 7.08 -1.35 -3.32
CA PHE A 47 6.24 -0.38 -2.66
C PHE A 47 4.88 -0.99 -2.32
N VAL A 48 4.58 -1.01 -1.02
CA VAL A 48 3.36 -1.59 -0.45
C VAL A 48 2.47 -0.47 0.04
N VAL A 49 1.23 -0.44 -0.45
CA VAL A 49 0.18 0.41 0.10
C VAL A 49 -0.72 -0.43 0.99
N ILE A 50 -0.81 -0.06 2.27
CA ILE A 50 -1.76 -0.65 3.21
C ILE A 50 -3.04 0.16 3.10
N ASN A 51 -3.90 -0.21 2.16
CA ASN A 51 -5.12 0.52 1.83
C ASN A 51 -6.17 0.45 2.96
N SER A 52 -7.16 1.35 2.93
CA SER A 52 -8.21 1.45 3.94
C SER A 52 -9.48 2.10 3.37
N THR A 53 -10.61 1.91 4.05
CA THR A 53 -11.87 2.63 3.75
C THR A 53 -11.93 4.03 4.36
N CYS A 54 -10.93 4.47 5.15
CA CYS A 54 -10.97 5.80 5.75
C CYS A 54 -10.93 6.93 4.70
N GLY A 55 -11.52 8.09 5.02
CA GLY A 55 -11.44 9.27 4.16
C GLY A 55 -10.00 9.73 3.87
N CYS A 56 -9.08 9.53 4.82
CA CYS A 56 -7.65 9.75 4.62
C CYS A 56 -7.04 8.90 3.49
N ALA A 57 -7.53 7.68 3.27
CA ALA A 57 -7.04 6.82 2.21
C ALA A 57 -7.50 7.31 0.85
N ALA A 58 -8.77 7.72 0.75
CA ALA A 58 -9.37 8.23 -0.48
C ALA A 58 -8.81 9.60 -0.90
N GLY A 59 -8.71 10.54 0.04
CA GLY A 59 -8.33 11.92 -0.27
C GLY A 59 -6.83 12.16 -0.35
N LEU A 60 -6.02 11.31 0.29
CA LEU A 60 -4.58 11.54 0.44
C LEU A 60 -3.78 10.32 0.02
N ALA A 61 -4.04 9.17 0.65
CA ALA A 61 -3.07 8.08 0.55
C ALA A 61 -2.99 7.42 -0.84
N ARG A 62 -4.13 7.04 -1.44
CA ARG A 62 -4.12 6.43 -2.77
C ARG A 62 -3.70 7.41 -3.86
N PRO A 63 -4.19 8.67 -3.89
CA PRO A 63 -3.75 9.62 -4.91
C PRO A 63 -2.25 9.94 -4.83
N ALA A 64 -1.68 10.10 -3.63
CA ALA A 64 -0.23 10.33 -3.47
C ALA A 64 0.59 9.13 -3.94
N ALA A 65 0.19 7.92 -3.54
CA ALA A 65 0.87 6.68 -3.95
C ALA A 65 0.87 6.49 -5.46
N VAL A 66 -0.27 6.70 -6.12
CA VAL A 66 -0.40 6.60 -7.58
C VAL A 66 0.47 7.65 -8.27
N ALA A 67 0.34 8.91 -7.85
CA ALA A 67 1.06 10.02 -8.47
C ALA A 67 2.58 9.82 -8.44
N VAL A 68 3.15 9.49 -7.28
CA VAL A 68 4.61 9.33 -7.15
C VAL A 68 5.09 8.06 -7.85
N ALA A 69 4.37 6.95 -7.73
CA ALA A 69 4.70 5.71 -8.42
C ALA A 69 4.69 5.85 -9.96
N GLU A 70 3.88 6.77 -10.50
CA GLU A 70 3.84 7.05 -11.93
C GLU A 70 4.85 8.11 -12.38
N GLN A 71 5.12 9.12 -11.57
CA GLN A 71 5.82 10.32 -12.02
C GLN A 71 7.28 10.42 -11.54
N ASN A 72 7.69 9.71 -10.48
CA ASN A 72 9.05 9.84 -9.97
C ASN A 72 10.09 9.23 -10.91
N ASP A 73 11.29 9.81 -11.01
CA ASP A 73 12.35 9.28 -11.89
C ASP A 73 12.83 7.88 -11.42
N LYS A 74 13.05 7.72 -10.11
CA LYS A 74 13.33 6.44 -9.48
C LYS A 74 12.05 5.80 -8.97
N LYS A 75 11.83 4.54 -9.29
CA LYS A 75 10.57 3.84 -8.99
C LYS A 75 10.84 2.45 -8.43
N PRO A 76 9.96 1.94 -7.57
CA PRO A 76 10.03 0.58 -7.12
C PRO A 76 9.84 -0.38 -8.30
N THR A 77 10.54 -1.52 -8.28
CA THR A 77 10.35 -2.60 -9.27
C THR A 77 8.91 -3.10 -9.24
N ASN A 78 8.37 -3.27 -8.03
CA ASN A 78 7.06 -3.85 -7.79
C ASN A 78 6.17 -2.90 -6.99
N LYS A 79 4.86 -2.95 -7.27
CA LYS A 79 3.84 -2.19 -6.56
C LYS A 79 2.75 -3.13 -6.12
N ILE A 80 2.50 -3.22 -4.82
CA ILE A 80 1.47 -4.11 -4.27
C ILE A 80 0.59 -3.39 -3.25
N THR A 81 -0.58 -3.94 -2.98
CA THR A 81 -1.50 -3.43 -1.97
C THR A 81 -2.15 -4.55 -1.18
N VAL A 82 -2.37 -4.31 0.11
CA VAL A 82 -3.26 -5.11 0.97
C VAL A 82 -4.37 -4.19 1.49
N PHE A 83 -5.58 -4.70 1.71
CA PHE A 83 -6.73 -3.86 2.07
C PHE A 83 -7.15 -4.03 3.54
N ALA A 84 -6.70 -3.11 4.40
CA ALA A 84 -6.98 -3.17 5.83
C ALA A 84 -8.50 -3.11 6.12
N GLY A 85 -8.98 -4.09 6.88
CA GLY A 85 -10.39 -4.23 7.27
C GLY A 85 -11.23 -5.09 6.32
N GLN A 86 -10.85 -5.18 5.03
CA GLN A 86 -11.48 -6.08 4.05
C GLN A 86 -10.70 -7.40 3.97
N ASP A 87 -9.41 -7.33 3.65
CA ASP A 87 -8.50 -8.48 3.53
C ASP A 87 -7.69 -8.62 4.82
N LYS A 88 -8.39 -8.97 5.91
CA LYS A 88 -7.82 -8.93 7.27
C LYS A 88 -6.58 -9.81 7.42
N GLU A 89 -6.64 -11.04 6.90
CA GLU A 89 -5.54 -12.00 6.99
C GLU A 89 -4.35 -11.55 6.15
N ALA A 90 -4.54 -11.14 4.89
CA ALA A 90 -3.46 -10.60 4.06
C ALA A 90 -2.79 -9.39 4.72
N THR A 91 -3.59 -8.46 5.24
CA THR A 91 -3.08 -7.27 5.92
C THR A 91 -2.28 -7.63 7.18
N GLN A 92 -2.75 -8.62 7.95
CA GLN A 92 -2.05 -9.08 9.14
C GLN A 92 -0.71 -9.72 8.79
N THR A 93 -0.68 -10.62 7.81
CA THR A 93 0.56 -11.25 7.33
C THR A 93 1.55 -10.22 6.82
N MET A 94 1.10 -9.23 6.04
CA MET A 94 1.97 -8.15 5.57
C MET A 94 2.57 -7.36 6.75
N ARG A 95 1.80 -7.12 7.81
CA ARG A 95 2.29 -6.43 9.03
C ARG A 95 3.34 -7.23 9.79
N GLU A 96 3.32 -8.56 9.72
CA GLU A 96 4.36 -9.42 10.32
C GLU A 96 5.72 -9.25 9.62
N TYR A 97 5.72 -8.93 8.33
CA TYR A 97 6.94 -8.54 7.59
C TYR A 97 7.36 -7.09 7.87
N ILE A 98 6.40 -6.17 8.02
CA ILE A 98 6.68 -4.75 8.30
C ILE A 98 7.24 -4.55 9.73
N GLN A 99 6.72 -5.26 10.73
CA GLN A 99 7.17 -5.17 12.14
C GLN A 99 7.19 -3.75 12.75
N GLN A 100 6.37 -2.84 12.21
CA GLN A 100 6.14 -1.50 12.76
C GLN A 100 4.77 -1.42 13.45
N VAL A 101 4.54 -0.36 14.21
CA VAL A 101 3.25 -0.11 14.86
C VAL A 101 2.13 -0.09 13.79
N PRO A 102 1.15 -1.02 13.84
CA PRO A 102 0.15 -1.14 12.80
C PRO A 102 -0.72 0.11 12.67
N SER A 103 -0.82 0.65 11.45
CA SER A 103 -1.72 1.75 11.13
C SER A 103 -2.26 1.61 9.69
N SER A 104 -3.36 2.28 9.37
CA SER A 104 -3.93 2.31 8.02
C SER A 104 -4.69 3.62 7.75
N PRO A 105 -4.50 4.27 6.59
CA PRO A 105 -3.55 3.93 5.54
C PRO A 105 -2.10 4.08 6.01
N SER A 106 -1.20 3.33 5.42
CA SER A 106 0.25 3.44 5.62
C SER A 106 0.98 2.93 4.37
N TYR A 107 2.27 3.23 4.28
CA TYR A 107 3.14 2.75 3.21
C TYR A 107 4.35 2.02 3.77
N ALA A 108 4.81 1.01 3.02
CA ALA A 108 6.10 0.37 3.27
C ALA A 108 6.88 0.28 1.97
N LEU A 109 8.19 0.47 2.05
CA LEU A 109 9.13 0.23 0.95
C LEU A 109 10.11 -0.85 1.40
N PHE A 110 10.18 -1.92 0.61
CA PHE A 110 11.10 -3.03 0.83
C PHE A 110 12.17 -3.07 -0.25
N LYS A 111 13.34 -3.62 0.08
CA LYS A 111 14.28 -4.18 -0.88
C LYS A 111 14.44 -5.68 -0.57
N GLY A 112 14.06 -6.54 -1.51
CA GLY A 112 13.79 -7.94 -1.22
C GLY A 112 12.75 -8.08 -0.11
N THR A 113 13.16 -8.69 1.01
CA THR A 113 12.32 -8.84 2.21
C THR A 113 12.68 -7.88 3.34
N GLU A 114 13.69 -7.03 3.15
CA GLU A 114 14.15 -6.07 4.15
C GLU A 114 13.33 -4.77 4.04
N LEU A 115 12.70 -4.36 5.14
CA LEU A 115 12.00 -3.08 5.21
C LEU A 115 13.02 -1.93 5.20
N LYS A 116 12.90 -1.05 4.21
CA LYS A 116 13.76 0.13 4.05
C LYS A 116 13.13 1.41 4.54
N HIS A 117 11.83 1.57 4.33
CA HIS A 117 11.11 2.76 4.76
C HIS A 117 9.67 2.43 5.14
N PHE A 118 9.13 3.16 6.12
CA PHE A 118 7.75 3.02 6.56
C PHE A 118 7.14 4.37 6.88
N ILE A 119 5.97 4.65 6.31
CA ILE A 119 5.22 5.89 6.51
C ILE A 119 3.91 5.52 7.22
N PRO A 120 3.79 5.77 8.54
CA PRO A 120 2.60 5.45 9.30
C PRO A 120 1.46 6.44 9.00
N ARG A 121 0.23 6.09 9.40
CA ARG A 121 -0.96 6.94 9.24
C ARG A 121 -0.78 8.35 9.78
N GLU A 122 -0.08 8.52 10.90
CA GLU A 122 0.17 9.83 11.51
C GLU A 122 0.99 10.78 10.61
N HIS A 123 1.71 10.25 9.62
CA HIS A 123 2.42 11.01 8.60
C HIS A 123 1.58 11.21 7.32
N ILE A 124 0.32 10.81 7.32
CA ILE A 124 -0.62 10.92 6.19
C ILE A 124 -1.84 11.75 6.62
N GLU A 125 -2.45 11.40 7.75
CA GLU A 125 -3.70 12.00 8.21
C GLU A 125 -3.53 13.48 8.56
N GLY A 126 -4.37 14.33 7.96
CA GLY A 126 -4.39 15.76 8.23
C GLY A 126 -3.23 16.56 7.61
N ARG A 127 -2.41 15.93 6.76
CA ARG A 127 -1.30 16.58 6.06
C ARG A 127 -1.66 17.02 4.65
N ASP A 128 -0.84 17.92 4.12
CA ASP A 128 -0.90 18.30 2.70
C ASP A 128 -0.45 17.13 1.82
N ILE A 129 -1.17 16.92 0.72
CA ILE A 129 -0.86 15.82 -0.19
C ILE A 129 0.52 15.96 -0.85
N GLN A 130 0.99 17.20 -1.08
CA GLN A 130 2.31 17.44 -1.64
C GLN A 130 3.42 16.97 -0.70
N ASP A 131 3.25 17.20 0.60
CA ASP A 131 4.21 16.73 1.60
C ASP A 131 4.26 15.20 1.64
N ILE A 132 3.10 14.53 1.54
CA ILE A 132 3.03 13.07 1.49
C ILE A 132 3.71 12.55 0.22
N CYS A 133 3.50 13.21 -0.92
CA CYS A 133 4.18 12.88 -2.17
C CYS A 133 5.71 13.04 -2.05
N MET A 134 6.17 14.09 -1.36
CA MET A 134 7.60 14.30 -1.11
C MET A 134 8.18 13.18 -0.25
N ASP A 135 7.51 12.78 0.84
CA ASP A 135 7.98 11.68 1.68
C ASP A 135 8.12 10.35 0.90
N ILE A 136 7.15 10.04 0.03
CA ILE A 136 7.21 8.83 -0.82
C ILE A 136 8.35 8.97 -1.84
N LYS A 137 8.50 10.16 -2.45
CA LYS A 137 9.56 10.43 -3.41
C LYS A 137 10.94 10.27 -2.81
N ASP A 138 11.17 10.84 -1.62
CA ASP A 138 12.45 10.75 -0.93
C ASP A 138 12.79 9.29 -0.60
N ALA A 139 11.80 8.52 -0.14
CA ALA A 139 11.97 7.08 0.09
C ALA A 139 12.37 6.32 -1.18
N PHE A 140 11.77 6.63 -2.33
CA PHE A 140 12.14 6.04 -3.62
C PHE A 140 13.52 6.49 -4.08
N ASP A 141 13.84 7.78 -3.95
CA ASP A 141 15.11 8.32 -4.42
C ASP A 141 16.31 7.73 -3.66
N GLU A 142 16.13 7.42 -2.38
CA GLU A 142 17.13 6.79 -1.53
C GLU A 142 17.30 5.29 -1.77
N ASN A 143 16.21 4.56 -2.05
CA ASN A 143 16.20 3.09 -1.97
C ASN A 143 16.00 2.37 -3.32
N CYS A 144 15.53 3.07 -4.36
CA CYS A 144 15.32 2.54 -5.71
C CYS A 144 16.45 2.92 -6.68
#